data_AF-A0A9D5LXP7-F1
#
_entry.id   AF-A0A9D5LXP7-F1
#
_cell.length_a   1.000
_cell.length_b   1.000
_cell.length_c   1.000
_cell.angle_alpha   90.00
_cell.angle_beta   90.00
_cell.angle_gamma   90.00
#
_symmetry.space_group_name_H-M   'P 1'
#
loop_
_entity.id
_entity.type
_entity.pdbx_description
1 polymer ?
#
loop_
_entity_poly.entity_id
_entity_poly.type
_entity_poly.pdbx_seq_one_letter_code
_entity_poly.pdbx_strand_id
1 'polypeptide(L)'
;MEIRYHVTGLQRKRLVQLISEITGCKPEYLGAPSFAYRVDYFTIDKNGAVSFDDRADSEEIENLIERLSEEGFAAGSAESDNETNVCISMPRSLFTDSALENLHHLLKAKGTLIKKALGVSKLSIDVDSGKISFPWFDAYRTPEELKACNHFICKLCEMARNQKRITAKEKAVDNERYAFRCFLLRLGFIGAEYKEERKILLRNLAGNSAFKKPAKTTHKDEVAAYE
;
A
#
# COMPACT_ATOMS: atom_id res chain seq x y z
N MET A 1 9.48 23.46 1.83
CA MET A 1 8.81 22.13 1.87
C MET A 1 9.55 21.16 0.96
N GLU A 2 9.25 19.85 1.01
CA GLU A 2 9.85 18.87 0.08
C GLU A 2 8.81 17.87 -0.47
N ILE A 3 9.02 17.45 -1.72
CA ILE A 3 8.23 16.42 -2.41
C ILE A 3 9.18 15.29 -2.82
N ARG A 4 8.86 14.04 -2.46
CA ARG A 4 9.76 12.90 -2.70
C ARG A 4 9.28 12.06 -3.87
N TYR A 5 10.10 11.90 -4.92
CA TYR A 5 9.75 11.06 -6.07
C TYR A 5 10.47 9.70 -6.07
N HIS A 6 11.43 9.48 -5.16
CA HIS A 6 12.19 8.23 -5.02
C HIS A 6 12.85 7.73 -6.32
N VAL A 7 13.37 8.65 -7.13
CA VAL A 7 14.04 8.35 -8.41
C VAL A 7 15.54 8.65 -8.35
N THR A 8 16.34 7.78 -9.00
CA THR A 8 17.80 7.92 -9.06
C THR A 8 18.32 7.79 -10.50
N GLY A 9 19.60 8.11 -10.71
CA GLY A 9 20.29 7.87 -11.99
C GLY A 9 19.63 8.57 -13.20
N LEU A 10 19.26 7.78 -14.22
CA LEU A 10 18.65 8.28 -15.46
C LEU A 10 17.26 8.90 -15.21
N GLN A 11 16.45 8.31 -14.34
CA GLN A 11 15.12 8.84 -14.00
C GLN A 11 15.22 10.17 -13.27
N ARG A 12 16.24 10.35 -12.42
CA ARG A 12 16.53 11.63 -11.78
C ARG A 12 16.89 12.72 -12.81
N LYS A 13 17.67 12.38 -13.84
CA LYS A 13 17.98 13.35 -14.92
C LYS A 13 16.72 13.74 -15.69
N ARG A 14 15.83 12.79 -15.98
CA ARG A 14 14.53 13.08 -16.61
C ARG A 14 13.66 13.97 -15.73
N LEU A 15 13.62 13.72 -14.41
CA LEU A 15 12.92 14.58 -13.45
C LEU A 15 13.45 16.02 -13.50
N VAL A 16 14.77 16.21 -13.48
CA VAL A 16 15.40 17.54 -13.57
C VAL A 16 15.08 18.25 -14.89
N GLN A 17 15.06 17.51 -16.01
CA GLN A 17 14.69 18.05 -17.32
C GLN A 17 13.23 18.52 -17.35
N LEU A 18 12.30 17.72 -16.85
CA LEU A 18 10.89 18.10 -16.80
C LEU A 18 10.65 19.33 -15.91
N ILE A 19 11.31 19.40 -14.75
CA ILE A 19 11.22 20.59 -13.88
C ILE A 19 11.78 21.83 -14.59
N SER A 20 12.85 21.68 -15.37
CA SER A 20 13.42 22.74 -16.20
C SER A 20 12.46 23.21 -17.31
N GLU A 21 11.73 22.29 -17.93
CA GLU A 21 10.72 22.61 -18.96
C GLU A 21 9.48 23.28 -18.36
N ILE A 22 9.03 22.82 -17.19
CA ILE A 22 7.87 23.35 -16.48
C ILE A 22 8.11 24.80 -16.04
N THR A 23 9.28 25.06 -15.45
CA THR A 23 9.67 26.38 -14.92
C THR A 23 10.30 27.29 -15.98
N GLY A 24 10.74 26.74 -17.11
CA GLY A 24 11.50 27.46 -18.14
C GLY A 24 12.93 27.83 -17.72
N CYS A 25 13.40 27.34 -16.56
CA CYS A 25 14.71 27.66 -16.01
C CYS A 25 15.72 26.55 -16.28
N LYS A 26 17.00 26.91 -16.53
CA LYS A 26 18.05 25.92 -16.80
C LYS A 26 18.50 25.21 -15.53
N PRO A 27 18.78 23.90 -15.57
CA PRO A 27 19.29 23.17 -14.42
C PRO A 27 20.77 23.44 -14.19
N GLU A 28 21.13 23.71 -12.95
CA GLU A 28 22.50 23.88 -12.48
C GLU A 28 22.91 22.70 -11.58
N TYR A 29 24.03 22.06 -11.87
CA TYR A 29 24.53 20.95 -11.06
C TYR A 29 25.44 21.49 -9.94
N LEU A 30 25.06 21.26 -8.68
CA LEU A 30 25.71 21.85 -7.50
C LEU A 30 26.99 21.11 -7.05
N GLY A 31 27.35 19.99 -7.69
CA GLY A 31 28.58 19.26 -7.38
C GLY A 31 28.60 18.61 -5.99
N ALA A 32 29.79 18.20 -5.53
CA ALA A 32 29.96 17.58 -4.21
C ALA A 32 29.88 18.64 -3.08
N PRO A 33 29.40 18.28 -1.87
CA PRO A 33 28.99 16.95 -1.42
C PRO A 33 27.52 16.61 -1.65
N SER A 34 26.70 17.56 -2.11
CA SER A 34 25.25 17.38 -2.24
C SER A 34 24.85 16.55 -3.46
N PHE A 35 25.65 16.64 -4.53
CA PHE A 35 25.36 16.11 -5.87
C PHE A 35 23.97 16.53 -6.38
N ALA A 36 23.43 17.65 -5.89
CA ALA A 36 22.08 18.15 -6.17
C ALA A 36 22.01 18.91 -7.50
N TYR A 37 20.81 19.04 -8.07
CA TYR A 37 20.53 19.99 -9.15
C TYR A 37 19.68 21.13 -8.59
N ARG A 38 19.92 22.36 -9.04
CA ARG A 38 19.06 23.50 -8.78
C ARG A 38 18.39 23.94 -10.08
N VAL A 39 17.08 24.13 -10.03
CA VAL A 39 16.27 24.69 -11.11
C VAL A 39 15.44 25.80 -10.49
N ASP A 40 15.83 27.05 -10.73
CA ASP A 40 15.27 28.21 -10.03
C ASP A 40 15.30 28.05 -8.50
N TYR A 41 14.16 28.15 -7.82
CA TYR A 41 13.99 27.92 -6.38
C TYR A 41 13.76 26.43 -6.00
N PHE A 42 13.78 25.51 -6.97
CA PHE A 42 13.71 24.07 -6.72
C PHE A 42 15.10 23.43 -6.62
N THR A 43 15.30 22.56 -5.63
CA THR A 43 16.52 21.76 -5.45
C THR A 43 16.18 20.28 -5.48
N ILE A 44 16.81 19.54 -6.40
CA ILE A 44 16.62 18.10 -6.61
C ILE A 44 17.82 17.33 -6.06
N ASP A 45 17.63 16.62 -4.96
CA ASP A 45 18.66 15.83 -4.29
C ASP A 45 19.03 14.54 -5.07
N LYS A 46 20.02 13.79 -4.57
CA LYS A 46 20.50 12.53 -5.19
C LYS A 46 19.47 11.40 -5.21
N ASN A 47 18.45 11.47 -4.36
CA ASN A 47 17.40 10.45 -4.19
C ASN A 47 16.09 10.85 -4.90
N GLY A 48 16.05 12.00 -5.58
CA GLY A 48 14.86 12.49 -6.26
C GLY A 48 13.86 13.18 -5.33
N ALA A 49 14.31 13.72 -4.19
CA ALA A 49 13.55 14.67 -3.40
C ALA A 49 13.71 16.08 -3.99
N VAL A 50 12.60 16.76 -4.19
CA VAL A 50 12.50 18.13 -4.71
C VAL A 50 12.12 19.04 -3.55
N SER A 51 13.06 19.88 -3.10
CA SER A 51 12.80 20.90 -2.09
C SER A 51 12.66 22.28 -2.72
N PHE A 52 11.86 23.13 -2.10
CA PHE A 52 11.65 24.52 -2.51
C PHE A 52 11.41 25.38 -1.28
N ASP A 53 11.80 26.65 -1.38
CA ASP A 53 11.62 27.65 -0.34
C ASP A 53 10.29 28.40 -0.50
N ASP A 54 10.06 29.36 0.39
CA ASP A 54 8.80 30.11 0.53
C ASP A 54 8.52 31.03 -0.66
N ARG A 55 9.39 31.05 -1.67
CA ARG A 55 9.25 31.85 -2.89
C ARG A 55 8.45 31.13 -3.98
N ALA A 56 8.18 29.83 -3.79
CA ALA A 56 7.30 29.07 -4.67
C ALA A 56 5.84 29.32 -4.30
N ASP A 57 5.07 29.92 -5.20
CA ASP A 57 3.63 30.11 -5.00
C ASP A 57 2.91 28.76 -5.07
N SER A 58 1.82 28.59 -4.30
CA SER A 58 1.08 27.32 -4.20
C SER A 58 0.56 26.83 -5.55
N GLU A 59 0.16 27.75 -6.43
CA GLU A 59 -0.31 27.42 -7.79
C GLU A 59 0.82 26.83 -8.66
N GLU A 60 2.05 27.32 -8.52
CA GLU A 60 3.20 26.82 -9.27
C GLU A 60 3.59 25.41 -8.82
N ILE A 61 3.49 25.16 -7.51
CA ILE A 61 3.75 23.84 -6.92
C ILE A 61 2.70 22.82 -7.39
N GLU A 62 1.40 23.18 -7.37
CA GLU A 62 0.32 22.32 -7.84
C GLU A 62 0.47 21.96 -9.33
N ASN A 63 0.72 22.95 -10.18
CA ASN A 63 0.97 22.74 -11.62
C ASN A 63 2.20 21.84 -11.86
N LEU A 64 3.27 22.03 -11.09
CA LEU A 64 4.47 21.20 -11.18
C LEU A 64 4.16 19.73 -10.81
N ILE A 65 3.41 19.49 -9.73
CA ILE A 65 3.00 18.14 -9.33
C ILE A 65 2.13 17.49 -10.40
N GLU A 66 1.15 18.22 -10.93
CA GLU A 66 0.22 17.72 -11.96
C GLU A 66 0.98 17.28 -13.22
N ARG A 67 1.81 18.16 -13.79
CA ARG A 67 2.58 17.85 -15.01
C ARG A 67 3.60 16.74 -14.81
N LEU A 68 4.24 16.67 -13.64
CA LEU A 68 5.13 15.55 -13.31
C LEU A 68 4.36 14.22 -13.23
N SER A 69 3.13 14.24 -12.71
CA SER A 69 2.28 13.05 -12.62
C SER A 69 1.87 12.51 -14.00
N GLU A 70 1.55 13.40 -14.95
CA GLU A 70 1.23 13.04 -16.34
C GLU A 70 2.39 12.33 -17.03
N GLU A 71 3.62 12.75 -16.71
CA GLU A 71 4.87 12.16 -17.23
C GLU A 71 5.33 10.90 -16.49
N GLY A 72 4.55 10.44 -15.50
CA GLY A 72 4.76 9.21 -14.74
C GLY A 72 5.59 9.38 -13.47
N PHE A 73 5.87 10.61 -13.04
CA PHE A 73 6.48 10.90 -11.74
C PHE A 73 5.38 11.12 -10.70
N ALA A 74 5.01 10.04 -10.00
CA ALA A 74 4.11 10.14 -8.87
C ALA A 74 4.85 10.85 -7.71
N ALA A 75 4.39 12.04 -7.34
CA ALA A 75 4.80 12.66 -6.09
C ALA A 75 4.49 11.67 -4.96
N GLY A 76 5.51 11.25 -4.23
CA GLY A 76 5.34 10.69 -2.91
C GLY A 76 4.71 11.78 -2.10
N SER A 77 3.39 11.69 -1.94
CA SER A 77 2.58 12.67 -1.27
C SER A 77 3.22 12.95 0.09
N ALA A 78 3.59 14.21 0.33
CA ALA A 78 3.85 14.72 1.67
C ALA A 78 2.62 14.54 2.60
N GLU A 79 1.49 14.05 2.08
CA GLU A 79 0.35 13.58 2.88
C GLU A 79 0.56 12.22 3.58
N SER A 80 1.70 11.56 3.43
CA SER A 80 2.05 10.43 4.32
C SER A 80 2.83 10.85 5.57
N ASP A 81 3.14 12.14 5.74
CA ASP A 81 3.59 12.73 7.01
C ASP A 81 2.43 13.51 7.68
N ASN A 82 1.21 12.99 7.59
CA ASN A 82 0.36 13.12 8.76
C ASN A 82 1.14 12.44 9.89
N GLU A 83 1.56 13.19 10.91
CA GLU A 83 2.26 12.77 12.14
C GLU A 83 1.58 11.62 12.91
N THR A 84 0.55 11.00 12.33
CA THR A 84 -0.35 10.05 12.96
C THR A 84 -0.51 8.76 12.14
N ASN A 85 0.07 8.61 10.94
CA ASN A 85 -0.04 7.34 10.20
C ASN A 85 0.76 6.20 10.86
N VAL A 86 0.16 5.01 10.93
CA VAL A 86 0.79 3.83 11.53
C VAL A 86 1.38 2.95 10.44
N CYS A 87 2.70 2.77 10.46
CA CYS A 87 3.41 1.91 9.52
C CYS A 87 3.94 0.65 10.22
N ILE A 88 3.50 -0.51 9.74
CA ILE A 88 4.11 -1.80 10.13
C ILE A 88 5.28 -2.05 9.18
N SER A 89 6.41 -2.53 9.71
CA SER A 89 7.60 -2.82 8.90
C SER A 89 8.29 -4.11 9.32
N MET A 90 8.99 -4.72 8.37
CA MET A 90 9.77 -5.95 8.55
C MET A 90 11.21 -5.75 8.06
N PRO A 91 12.23 -6.32 8.72
CA PRO A 91 13.60 -6.23 8.25
C PRO A 91 13.75 -6.84 6.85
N ARG A 92 14.39 -6.12 5.93
CA ARG A 92 14.63 -6.57 4.55
C ARG A 92 15.47 -7.85 4.51
N SER A 93 16.35 -8.04 5.50
CA SER A 93 17.21 -9.21 5.67
C SER A 93 16.45 -10.53 5.89
N LEU A 94 15.17 -10.48 6.29
CA LEU A 94 14.35 -11.69 6.45
C LEU A 94 13.87 -12.27 5.11
N PHE A 95 14.05 -11.55 4.01
CA PHE A 95 13.50 -11.89 2.71
C PHE A 95 14.60 -12.14 1.70
N THR A 96 14.44 -13.19 0.90
CA THR A 96 15.11 -13.31 -0.39
C THR A 96 14.31 -12.53 -1.44
N ASP A 97 14.89 -12.25 -2.60
CA ASP A 97 14.18 -11.61 -3.71
C ASP A 97 12.97 -12.43 -4.16
N SER A 98 13.11 -13.76 -4.17
CA SER A 98 12.00 -14.68 -4.44
C SER A 98 10.88 -14.62 -3.39
N ALA A 99 11.23 -14.43 -2.11
CA ALA A 99 10.24 -14.27 -1.05
C ALA A 99 9.49 -12.93 -1.18
N LEU A 100 10.17 -11.87 -1.62
CA LEU A 100 9.53 -10.60 -1.94
C LEU A 100 8.58 -10.73 -3.13
N GLU A 101 9.00 -11.40 -4.21
CA GLU A 101 8.14 -11.65 -5.36
C GLU A 101 6.90 -12.48 -4.97
N ASN A 102 7.07 -13.50 -4.13
CA ASN A 102 5.98 -14.26 -3.55
C ASN A 102 5.00 -13.37 -2.74
N LEU A 103 5.53 -12.42 -1.96
CA LEU A 103 4.70 -11.48 -1.21
C LEU A 103 3.86 -10.60 -2.16
N HIS A 104 4.47 -10.06 -3.22
CA HIS A 104 3.74 -9.33 -4.26
C HIS A 104 2.68 -10.22 -4.94
N HIS A 105 2.99 -11.48 -5.22
CA HIS A 105 2.02 -12.42 -5.78
C HIS A 105 0.86 -12.74 -4.83
N LEU A 106 1.10 -12.83 -3.51
CA LEU A 106 0.03 -12.99 -2.52
C LEU A 106 -0.90 -11.79 -2.51
N LEU A 107 -0.33 -10.58 -2.46
CA LEU A 107 -1.10 -9.35 -2.48
C LEU A 107 -1.88 -9.18 -3.78
N LYS A 108 -1.33 -9.59 -4.92
CA LYS A 108 -2.04 -9.56 -6.20
C LYS A 108 -3.16 -10.60 -6.26
N ALA A 109 -2.93 -11.82 -5.77
CA ALA A 109 -3.92 -12.89 -5.80
C ALA A 109 -5.09 -12.71 -4.82
N LYS A 110 -4.88 -11.95 -3.74
CA LYS A 110 -5.84 -11.77 -2.65
C LYS A 110 -6.15 -10.31 -2.35
N GLY A 111 -5.73 -9.39 -3.22
CA GLY A 111 -5.73 -7.95 -2.97
C GLY A 111 -7.11 -7.41 -2.63
N THR A 112 -8.14 -7.76 -3.38
CA THR A 112 -9.52 -7.30 -3.10
C THR A 112 -10.00 -7.71 -1.71
N LEU A 113 -9.82 -8.98 -1.34
CA LEU A 113 -10.20 -9.48 -0.02
C LEU A 113 -9.39 -8.83 1.11
N ILE A 114 -8.07 -8.67 0.92
CA ILE A 114 -7.20 -8.05 1.93
C ILE A 114 -7.57 -6.57 2.10
N LYS A 115 -7.78 -5.83 1.01
CA LYS A 115 -8.23 -4.43 1.04
C LYS A 115 -9.53 -4.28 1.83
N LYS A 116 -10.54 -5.10 1.52
CA LYS A 116 -11.82 -5.07 2.25
C LYS A 116 -11.65 -5.46 3.72
N ALA A 117 -10.94 -6.55 4.01
CA ALA A 117 -10.72 -7.05 5.36
C ALA A 117 -10.05 -6.01 6.27
N LEU A 118 -9.02 -5.35 5.76
CA LEU A 118 -8.28 -4.32 6.49
C LEU A 118 -8.98 -2.95 6.44
N GLY A 119 -9.89 -2.74 5.49
CA GLY A 119 -10.54 -1.44 5.27
C GLY A 119 -9.58 -0.41 4.67
N VAL A 120 -8.76 -0.83 3.70
CA VAL A 120 -7.73 0.02 3.06
C VAL A 120 -7.94 0.08 1.55
N SER A 121 -7.61 1.20 0.93
CA SER A 121 -7.78 1.42 -0.52
C SER A 121 -6.64 0.83 -1.35
N LYS A 122 -5.42 0.85 -0.80
CA LYS A 122 -4.17 0.47 -1.47
C LYS A 122 -3.35 -0.49 -0.59
N LEU A 123 -2.58 -1.36 -1.23
CA LEU A 123 -1.68 -2.33 -0.59
C LEU A 123 -0.27 -2.15 -1.17
N SER A 124 0.26 -0.93 -1.11
CA SER A 124 1.63 -0.62 -1.53
C SER A 124 2.64 -1.25 -0.58
N ILE A 125 3.81 -1.60 -1.09
CA ILE A 125 4.94 -2.03 -0.28
C ILE A 125 6.10 -1.12 -0.67
N ASP A 126 6.72 -0.50 0.32
CA ASP A 126 7.93 0.29 0.12
C ASP A 126 9.12 -0.54 0.59
N VAL A 127 10.10 -0.72 -0.30
CA VAL A 127 11.29 -1.53 -0.04
C VAL A 127 12.52 -0.63 -0.06
N ASP A 128 13.15 -0.50 1.09
CA ASP A 128 14.42 0.20 1.27
C ASP A 128 15.56 -0.80 1.51
N SER A 129 16.79 -0.30 1.59
CA SER A 129 17.99 -1.12 1.86
C SER A 129 17.92 -1.90 3.18
N GLY A 130 17.19 -1.40 4.18
CA GLY A 130 17.10 -2.02 5.51
C GLY A 130 15.76 -2.67 5.86
N LYS A 131 14.65 -2.24 5.25
CA LYS A 131 13.30 -2.62 5.68
C LYS A 131 12.31 -2.68 4.52
N ILE A 132 11.23 -3.41 4.78
CA ILE A 132 10.03 -3.48 3.95
C ILE A 132 8.90 -2.88 4.78
N SER A 133 8.25 -1.86 4.25
CA SER A 133 7.25 -1.06 4.95
C SER A 133 5.86 -1.26 4.34
N PHE A 134 4.85 -1.30 5.20
CA PHE A 134 3.44 -1.48 4.84
C PHE A 134 2.66 -0.24 5.29
N PRO A 135 2.70 0.86 4.50
CA PRO A 135 2.05 2.13 4.83
C PRO A 135 0.54 2.06 4.54
N TRP A 136 -0.17 1.12 5.16
CA TRP A 136 -1.57 0.83 4.85
C TRP A 136 -2.55 1.52 5.80
N PHE A 137 -2.09 1.95 6.98
CA PHE A 137 -2.98 2.29 8.09
C PHE A 137 -2.85 3.75 8.50
N ASP A 138 -4.01 4.32 8.79
CA ASP A 138 -4.17 5.62 9.41
C ASP A 138 -4.05 5.53 10.95
N ALA A 139 -3.97 6.69 11.58
CA ALA A 139 -3.84 6.87 13.03
C ALA A 139 -4.97 6.30 13.86
N TYR A 140 -6.17 6.27 13.29
CA TYR A 140 -7.41 6.16 14.05
C TYR A 140 -7.78 4.72 14.40
N ARG A 141 -6.83 3.79 14.29
CA ARG A 141 -7.02 2.37 14.57
C ARG A 141 -6.91 2.07 16.05
N THR A 142 -7.79 1.22 16.56
CA THR A 142 -7.69 0.77 17.96
C THR A 142 -6.46 -0.15 18.14
N PRO A 143 -5.93 -0.27 19.36
CA PRO A 143 -4.80 -1.17 19.65
C PRO A 143 -5.05 -2.63 19.22
N GLU A 144 -6.28 -3.13 19.36
CA GLU A 144 -6.68 -4.48 18.95
C GLU A 144 -6.65 -4.64 17.43
N GLU A 145 -7.05 -3.61 16.68
CA GLU A 145 -6.99 -3.61 15.23
C GLU A 145 -5.55 -3.59 14.73
N LEU A 146 -4.71 -2.73 15.32
CA LEU A 146 -3.29 -2.67 15.00
C LEU A 146 -2.60 -4.00 15.31
N LYS A 147 -2.93 -4.63 16.43
CA LYS A 147 -2.43 -5.96 16.78
C LYS A 147 -2.83 -7.01 15.73
N ALA A 148 -4.11 -7.06 15.35
CA ALA A 148 -4.61 -7.99 14.34
C ALA A 148 -3.93 -7.76 12.97
N CYS A 149 -3.74 -6.49 12.58
CA CYS A 149 -3.05 -6.12 11.34
C CYS A 149 -1.57 -6.50 11.37
N ASN A 150 -0.88 -6.26 12.49
CA ASN A 150 0.51 -6.64 12.70
C ASN A 150 0.69 -8.15 12.59
N HIS A 151 -0.10 -8.93 13.31
CA HIS A 151 -0.07 -10.40 13.20
C HIS A 151 -0.39 -10.87 11.78
N PHE A 152 -1.36 -10.25 11.12
CA PHE A 152 -1.69 -10.59 9.74
C PHE A 152 -0.51 -10.37 8.80
N ILE A 153 0.15 -9.22 8.88
CA ILE A 153 1.34 -8.89 8.07
C ILE A 153 2.49 -9.86 8.40
N CYS A 154 2.75 -10.15 9.68
CA CYS A 154 3.78 -11.11 10.06
C CYS A 154 3.51 -12.50 9.45
N LYS A 155 2.28 -13.02 9.59
CA LYS A 155 1.90 -14.32 9.00
C LYS A 155 1.93 -14.33 7.49
N LEU A 156 1.55 -13.22 6.85
CA LEU A 156 1.64 -13.08 5.40
C LEU A 156 3.10 -13.13 4.92
N CYS A 157 3.99 -12.43 5.61
CA CYS A 157 5.43 -12.46 5.35
C CYS A 157 6.04 -13.84 5.60
N GLU A 158 5.67 -14.52 6.69
CA GLU A 158 6.06 -15.92 6.95
C GLU A 158 5.64 -16.84 5.81
N MET A 159 4.39 -16.72 5.34
CA MET A 159 3.90 -17.51 4.22
C MET A 159 4.68 -17.24 2.93
N ALA A 160 4.99 -15.97 2.63
CA ALA A 160 5.75 -15.58 1.45
C ALA A 160 7.18 -16.16 1.45
N ARG A 161 7.82 -16.20 2.63
CA ARG A 161 9.18 -16.76 2.84
C ARG A 161 9.21 -18.28 2.72
N ASN A 162 8.17 -18.96 3.18
CA ASN A 162 8.16 -20.42 3.29
C ASN A 162 7.62 -21.13 2.04
N GLN A 163 6.86 -20.44 1.18
CA GLN A 163 6.29 -21.06 -0.02
C GLN A 163 7.27 -21.03 -1.20
N LYS A 164 7.46 -22.18 -1.85
CA LYS A 164 8.32 -22.28 -3.05
C LYS A 164 7.78 -21.53 -4.27
N ARG A 165 6.45 -21.47 -4.44
CA ARG A 165 5.80 -20.79 -5.57
C ARG A 165 4.41 -20.32 -5.19
N ILE A 166 4.08 -19.08 -5.56
CA ILE A 166 2.76 -18.49 -5.39
C ILE A 166 2.24 -18.01 -6.73
N THR A 167 0.98 -18.33 -7.05
CA THR A 167 0.33 -17.87 -8.28
C THR A 167 -0.41 -16.57 -7.99
N ALA A 168 -0.08 -15.52 -8.74
CA ALA A 168 -0.66 -14.17 -8.58
C ALA A 168 -2.11 -14.03 -9.08
N LYS A 169 -2.76 -15.12 -9.50
CA LYS A 169 -4.08 -15.07 -10.12
C LYS A 169 -5.16 -14.84 -9.06
N GLU A 170 -5.78 -13.67 -9.15
CA GLU A 170 -6.97 -13.37 -8.38
C GLU A 170 -8.12 -14.30 -8.80
N LYS A 171 -8.87 -14.78 -7.81
CA LYS A 171 -10.03 -15.65 -8.03
C LYS A 171 -11.26 -14.94 -7.51
N ALA A 172 -12.28 -14.82 -8.35
CA ALA A 172 -13.60 -14.39 -7.93
C ALA A 172 -14.11 -15.33 -6.82
N VAL A 173 -14.80 -14.75 -5.84
CA VAL A 173 -15.27 -15.46 -4.66
C VAL A 173 -16.74 -15.12 -4.43
N ASP A 174 -17.58 -16.15 -4.34
CA ASP A 174 -19.01 -15.99 -4.07
C ASP A 174 -19.30 -15.54 -2.62
N ASN A 175 -18.46 -15.98 -1.67
CA ASN A 175 -18.57 -15.63 -0.25
C ASN A 175 -17.20 -15.20 0.29
N GLU A 176 -17.01 -13.89 0.38
CA GLU A 176 -15.77 -13.24 0.81
C GLU A 176 -15.37 -13.67 2.23
N ARG A 177 -16.32 -13.64 3.16
CA ARG A 177 -16.09 -13.97 4.57
C ARG A 177 -15.64 -15.42 4.75
N TYR A 178 -16.26 -16.36 4.05
CA TYR A 178 -15.83 -17.76 4.06
C TYR A 178 -14.42 -17.94 3.48
N ALA A 179 -14.15 -17.35 2.31
CA ALA A 179 -12.87 -17.54 1.64
C ALA A 179 -11.71 -16.89 2.41
N PHE A 180 -11.95 -15.73 3.02
CA PHE A 180 -10.94 -15.07 3.85
C PHE A 180 -10.72 -15.82 5.16
N ARG A 181 -11.76 -16.38 5.79
CA ARG A 181 -11.57 -17.29 6.93
C ARG A 181 -10.66 -18.47 6.57
N CYS A 182 -10.90 -19.16 5.45
CA CYS A 182 -10.03 -20.24 5.00
C CYS A 182 -8.60 -19.76 4.70
N PHE A 183 -8.42 -18.51 4.30
CA PHE A 183 -7.10 -17.91 4.13
C PHE A 183 -6.41 -17.65 5.47
N LEU A 184 -7.10 -17.08 6.46
CA LEU A 184 -6.58 -16.88 7.82
C LEU A 184 -6.15 -18.21 8.47
N LEU A 185 -6.91 -19.29 8.26
CA LEU A 185 -6.53 -20.62 8.74
C LEU A 185 -5.23 -21.12 8.08
N ARG A 186 -5.05 -20.90 6.77
CA ARG A 186 -3.81 -21.24 6.07
C ARG A 186 -2.62 -20.38 6.49
N LEU A 187 -2.87 -19.16 6.96
CA LEU A 187 -1.86 -18.28 7.56
C LEU A 187 -1.51 -18.67 9.01
N GLY A 188 -2.29 -19.57 9.64
CA GLY A 188 -2.03 -20.05 10.99
C GLY A 188 -2.81 -19.35 12.10
N PHE A 189 -3.88 -18.60 11.79
CA PHE A 189 -4.80 -18.04 12.79
C PHE A 189 -5.71 -19.14 13.37
N ILE A 190 -5.13 -20.11 14.07
CA ILE A 190 -5.80 -21.31 14.61
C ILE A 190 -5.75 -21.25 16.13
N GLY A 191 -6.86 -21.54 16.81
CA GLY A 191 -6.94 -21.51 18.27
C GLY A 191 -7.79 -20.36 18.82
N ALA A 192 -7.95 -20.34 20.14
CA ALA A 192 -8.78 -19.37 20.85
C ALA A 192 -8.09 -18.00 20.97
N GLU A 193 -6.77 -17.97 21.00
CA GLU A 193 -5.92 -16.78 21.08
C GLU A 193 -6.14 -15.83 19.88
N TYR A 194 -6.45 -16.37 18.70
CA TYR A 194 -6.73 -15.58 17.50
C TYR A 194 -8.22 -15.26 17.32
N LYS A 195 -9.08 -15.56 18.30
CA LYS A 195 -10.55 -15.41 18.15
C LYS A 195 -10.94 -13.97 17.83
N GLU A 196 -10.42 -13.01 18.60
CA GLU A 196 -10.72 -11.59 18.40
C GLU A 196 -10.09 -11.05 17.11
N GLU A 197 -8.86 -11.46 16.79
CA GLU A 197 -8.20 -11.05 15.54
C GLU A 197 -8.96 -11.54 14.31
N ARG A 198 -9.44 -12.80 14.31
CA ARG A 198 -10.32 -13.31 13.25
C ARG A 198 -11.63 -12.55 13.17
N LYS A 199 -12.19 -12.12 14.30
CA LYS A 199 -13.43 -11.33 14.33
C LYS A 199 -13.20 -9.96 13.67
N ILE A 200 -12.11 -9.28 14.01
CA ILE A 200 -11.71 -8.00 13.42
C ILE A 200 -11.47 -8.14 11.91
N LEU A 201 -10.62 -9.08 11.50
CA LEU A 201 -10.21 -9.27 10.10
C LEU A 201 -11.35 -9.77 9.18
N LEU A 202 -12.46 -10.26 9.74
CA LEU A 202 -13.61 -10.74 8.97
C LEU A 202 -14.80 -9.76 8.98
N ARG A 203 -14.77 -8.69 9.77
CA ARG A 203 -15.96 -7.86 10.04
C ARG A 203 -16.47 -7.08 8.81
N ASN A 204 -15.56 -6.72 7.90
CA ASN A 204 -15.85 -5.92 6.71
C ASN A 204 -16.20 -6.77 5.47
N LEU A 205 -16.25 -8.10 5.60
CA LEU A 205 -16.44 -9.01 4.47
C LEU A 205 -17.88 -9.52 4.40
N ALA A 206 -18.43 -9.55 3.19
CA ALA A 206 -19.79 -10.01 2.95
C ALA A 206 -19.92 -11.54 3.06
N GLY A 207 -21.11 -11.99 3.48
CA GLY A 207 -21.48 -13.40 3.57
C GLY A 207 -21.26 -14.04 4.95
N ASN A 208 -21.37 -15.36 5.00
CA ASN A 208 -21.25 -16.16 6.23
C ASN A 208 -19.91 -16.91 6.27
N SER A 209 -19.25 -16.94 7.42
CA SER A 209 -18.01 -17.70 7.64
C SER A 209 -18.14 -19.24 7.51
N ALA A 210 -19.34 -19.80 7.61
CA ALA A 210 -19.56 -21.24 7.73
C ALA A 210 -19.68 -21.97 6.37
N PHE A 211 -20.26 -21.33 5.36
CA PHE A 211 -20.60 -21.99 4.09
C PHE A 211 -20.01 -21.27 2.89
N LYS A 212 -19.42 -22.02 1.96
CA LYS A 212 -18.79 -21.46 0.74
C LYS A 212 -19.81 -20.80 -0.19
N LYS A 213 -21.03 -21.34 -0.27
CA LYS A 213 -22.14 -20.74 -1.01
C LYS A 213 -23.17 -20.23 0.01
N PRO A 214 -23.80 -19.07 -0.23
CA PRO A 214 -24.92 -18.64 0.61
C PRO A 214 -26.03 -19.70 0.54
N ALA A 215 -26.72 -19.93 1.68
CA ALA A 215 -27.90 -20.78 1.68
C ALA A 215 -28.93 -20.18 0.70
N LYS A 216 -29.55 -21.00 -0.13
CA LYS A 216 -30.68 -20.54 -0.96
C LYS A 216 -31.76 -20.05 -0.01
N THR A 217 -32.00 -18.75 0.04
CA THR A 217 -33.17 -18.20 0.71
C THR A 217 -34.37 -18.72 -0.08
N THR A 218 -35.03 -19.78 0.41
CA THR A 218 -36.40 -20.07 0.01
C THR A 218 -37.22 -18.87 0.47
N HIS A 219 -37.50 -17.93 -0.43
CA HIS A 219 -38.64 -17.06 -0.29
C HIS A 219 -39.85 -17.98 -0.15
N LYS A 220 -40.29 -18.21 1.09
CA LYS A 220 -41.70 -18.50 1.35
C LYS A 220 -42.36 -17.15 1.20
N ASP A 221 -42.63 -16.76 -0.05
CA ASP A 221 -43.55 -15.67 -0.30
C ASP A 221 -44.89 -16.12 0.29
N GLU A 222 -45.34 -15.33 1.26
CA GLU A 222 -46.70 -15.33 1.77
C GLU A 222 -47.64 -15.27 0.56
N VAL A 223 -48.35 -16.37 0.30
CA VAL A 223 -49.51 -16.31 -0.58
C VAL A 223 -50.63 -15.66 0.22
N ALA A 224 -50.80 -14.39 -0.11
CA ALA A 224 -51.93 -13.50 0.10
C ALA A 224 -53.25 -14.17 0.53
N ALA A 225 -53.86 -13.54 1.54
CA ALA A 225 -55.29 -13.52 1.74
C ALA A 225 -56.02 -13.05 0.47
N TYR A 226 -57.02 -13.83 0.04
CA TYR A 226 -58.22 -13.56 -0.81
C TYR A 226 -58.75 -14.99 -1.11
N GLU A 227 -59.93 -15.47 -0.74
CA GLU A 227 -61.21 -14.95 -0.26
C GLU A 227 -61.81 -15.95 0.75
#